data_AF-A0A5E5ACS6-F1
#
_entry.id   AF-A0A5E5ACS6-F1
#
_cell.length_a   1.000
_cell.length_b   1.000
_cell.length_c   1.000
_cell.angle_alpha   90.00
_cell.angle_beta   90.00
_cell.angle_gamma   90.00
#
_symmetry.space_group_name_H-M   'P 1'
#
loop_
_entity.id
_entity.type
_entity.pdbx_description
1 polymer ?
#
loop_
_entity_poly.entity_id
_entity_poly.type
_entity_poly.pdbx_seq_one_letter_code
_entity_poly.pdbx_strand_id
1 'polypeptide(L)'
;MEMEPSTTPMGARPADSLDSPAVPTRAEHTGQQHSVGLYLKVWGLLFVLSTFSYLVDYANLQGYLRWGLILVLMVAKAGLIVAIFMHMRWERLALVYAILVPPLALLVLMSLMASEADFTFVTRLAHFR
;
A
#
# COMPACT_ATOMS: atom_id res chain seq x y z
N MET A 1 21.23 -55.04 66.46
CA MET A 1 19.87 -55.19 65.90
C MET A 1 19.05 -54.06 66.52
N GLU A 2 19.30 -52.85 66.03
CA GLU A 2 18.69 -51.63 66.56
C GLU A 2 17.33 -51.47 65.89
N MET A 3 16.27 -51.54 66.70
CA MET A 3 14.90 -51.24 66.29
C MET A 3 14.73 -49.73 66.22
N GLU A 4 14.78 -49.17 65.01
CA GLU A 4 14.29 -47.82 64.71
C GLU A 4 12.75 -47.81 64.75
N PRO A 5 12.10 -47.02 65.64
CA PRO A 5 10.67 -46.75 65.54
C PRO A 5 10.43 -45.58 64.57
N SER A 6 10.38 -45.86 63.26
CA SER A 6 10.04 -44.89 62.21
C SER A 6 8.56 -44.49 62.29
N THR A 7 8.26 -43.60 63.24
CA THR A 7 6.98 -42.89 63.35
C THR A 7 7.09 -41.57 62.61
N THR A 8 7.04 -41.63 61.28
CA THR A 8 6.81 -40.44 60.46
C THR A 8 5.31 -40.30 60.27
N PRO A 9 4.63 -39.32 60.90
CA PRO A 9 3.26 -39.03 60.53
C PRO A 9 3.27 -38.50 59.10
N MET A 10 2.65 -39.27 58.20
CA MET A 10 2.27 -38.84 56.86
C MET A 10 1.23 -37.72 57.02
N GLY A 11 1.73 -36.52 57.29
CA GLY A 11 0.97 -35.28 57.32
C GLY A 11 0.61 -34.89 55.89
N ALA A 12 -0.50 -35.45 55.43
CA ALA A 12 -1.23 -34.93 54.30
C ALA A 12 -1.56 -33.45 54.57
N ARG A 13 -0.92 -32.54 53.84
CA ARG A 13 -1.48 -31.22 53.53
C ARG A 13 -1.97 -31.27 52.09
N PRO A 14 -3.24 -31.62 51.85
CA PRO A 14 -3.89 -31.19 50.62
C PRO A 14 -4.11 -29.67 50.71
N ALA A 15 -3.96 -28.99 49.57
CA ALA A 15 -4.34 -27.59 49.35
C ALA A 15 -3.38 -26.48 49.84
N ASP A 16 -2.20 -26.36 49.22
CA ASP A 16 -1.75 -25.04 48.72
C ASP A 16 -2.39 -24.78 47.35
N SER A 17 -3.72 -24.95 47.27
CA SER A 17 -4.57 -24.62 46.12
C SER A 17 -5.29 -23.30 46.33
N LEU A 18 -4.75 -22.42 47.18
CA LEU A 18 -5.31 -21.10 47.49
C LEU A 18 -4.26 -20.01 47.35
N ASP A 19 -3.50 -20.02 46.25
CA ASP A 19 -3.04 -18.75 45.71
C ASP A 19 -3.70 -18.51 44.36
N SER A 20 -4.80 -17.79 44.47
CA SER A 20 -5.40 -16.93 43.46
C SER A 20 -5.81 -17.59 42.13
N PRO A 21 -7.08 -17.50 41.72
CA PRO A 21 -7.33 -17.28 40.32
C PRO A 21 -6.66 -15.94 40.00
N ALA A 22 -5.40 -15.96 39.62
CA ALA A 22 -4.87 -14.97 38.71
C ALA A 22 -5.76 -15.13 37.48
N VAL A 23 -6.91 -14.45 37.50
CA VAL A 23 -7.58 -14.01 36.30
C VAL A 23 -6.43 -13.40 35.52
N PRO A 24 -5.96 -13.99 34.42
CA PRO A 24 -5.23 -13.16 33.49
C PRO A 24 -6.28 -12.12 33.11
N THR A 25 -6.18 -10.94 33.73
CA THR A 25 -6.85 -9.73 33.29
C THR A 25 -6.68 -9.80 31.80
N ARG A 26 -7.79 -10.07 31.09
CA ARG A 26 -7.79 -10.18 29.65
C ARG A 26 -7.17 -8.88 29.21
N ALA A 27 -5.88 -8.94 28.87
CA ALA A 27 -5.11 -7.78 28.48
C ALA A 27 -5.81 -7.36 27.20
N GLU A 28 -6.71 -6.39 27.39
CA GLU A 28 -7.60 -5.94 26.37
C GLU A 28 -6.75 -5.61 25.17
N HIS A 29 -7.16 -6.18 24.04
CA HIS A 29 -6.53 -6.04 22.74
C HIS A 29 -6.04 -4.61 22.56
N THR A 30 -4.76 -4.37 22.84
CA THR A 30 -4.08 -3.14 22.43
C THR A 30 -3.82 -3.36 20.96
N GLY A 31 -4.89 -3.26 20.18
CA GLY A 31 -4.88 -3.30 18.73
C GLY A 31 -4.08 -2.11 18.27
N GLN A 32 -2.77 -2.32 18.14
CA GLN A 32 -1.97 -1.90 17.01
C GLN A 32 -2.59 -0.70 16.27
N GLN A 33 -2.65 0.46 16.95
CA GLN A 33 -3.31 1.69 16.50
C GLN A 33 -2.57 2.38 15.33
N HIS A 34 -1.66 1.67 14.67
CA HIS A 34 -0.79 2.23 13.63
C HIS A 34 -1.45 2.39 12.26
N SER A 35 -2.77 2.24 12.12
CA SER A 35 -3.41 2.13 10.80
C SER A 35 -4.56 3.11 10.55
N VAL A 36 -5.29 3.61 11.56
CA VAL A 36 -6.44 4.52 11.36
C VAL A 36 -6.02 5.85 10.74
N GLY A 37 -4.92 6.44 11.21
CA GLY A 37 -4.40 7.69 10.66
C GLY A 37 -3.89 7.56 9.22
N LEU A 38 -3.34 6.39 8.86
CA LEU A 38 -2.91 6.09 7.50
C LEU A 38 -4.14 6.03 6.58
N TYR A 39 -5.18 5.30 6.96
CA TYR A 39 -6.40 5.19 6.14
C TYR A 39 -7.11 6.53 5.93
N LEU A 40 -7.18 7.41 6.94
CA LEU A 40 -7.75 8.76 6.75
C LEU A 40 -6.94 9.62 5.79
N LYS A 41 -5.59 9.56 5.86
CA LYS A 41 -4.70 10.24 4.92
C LYS A 41 -4.88 9.72 3.48
N VAL A 42 -4.98 8.40 3.33
CA VAL A 42 -5.21 7.72 2.06
C VAL A 42 -6.53 8.15 1.47
N TRP A 43 -7.60 8.05 2.27
CA TRP A 43 -8.93 8.45 1.89
C TRP A 43 -8.98 9.91 1.45
N GLY A 44 -8.34 10.82 2.20
CA GLY A 44 -8.23 12.23 1.84
C GLY A 44 -7.47 12.47 0.54
N LEU A 45 -6.31 11.83 0.35
CA LEU A 45 -5.54 11.98 -0.89
C LEU A 45 -6.27 11.41 -2.11
N LEU A 46 -6.91 10.24 -1.98
CA LEU A 46 -7.74 9.66 -3.06
C LEU A 46 -8.92 10.56 -3.40
N PHE A 47 -9.54 11.17 -2.39
CA PHE A 47 -10.62 12.13 -2.58
C PHE A 47 -10.15 13.38 -3.34
N VAL A 48 -9.04 13.98 -2.91
CA VAL A 48 -8.45 15.15 -3.58
C VAL A 48 -8.10 14.81 -5.03
N LEU A 49 -7.47 13.66 -5.27
CA LEU A 49 -7.08 13.25 -6.61
C LEU A 49 -8.29 12.94 -7.50
N SER A 50 -9.34 12.33 -6.95
CA SER A 50 -10.61 12.12 -7.66
C SER A 50 -11.29 13.45 -8.00
N THR A 51 -11.21 14.43 -7.11
CA THR A 51 -11.73 15.79 -7.36
C THR A 51 -10.93 16.49 -8.44
N PHE A 52 -9.60 16.37 -8.41
CA PHE A 52 -8.72 16.92 -9.45
C PHE A 52 -9.00 16.28 -10.81
N SER A 53 -9.26 14.96 -10.83
CA SER A 53 -9.69 14.25 -12.04
C SER A 53 -10.99 14.80 -12.60
N TYR A 54 -11.96 15.12 -11.73
CA TYR A 54 -13.23 15.70 -12.16
C TYR A 54 -13.07 17.13 -12.66
N LEU A 55 -12.19 17.93 -12.03
CA LEU A 55 -11.94 19.32 -12.42
C LEU A 55 -11.25 19.41 -13.79
N VAL A 56 -10.33 18.48 -14.05
CA VAL A 56 -9.70 18.26 -15.36
C VAL A 56 -10.74 17.90 -16.43
N ASP A 57 -11.67 17.01 -16.11
CA ASP A 57 -12.76 16.62 -17.01
C ASP A 57 -13.69 17.81 -17.30
N TYR A 58 -13.96 18.63 -16.28
CA TYR A 58 -14.79 19.83 -16.39
C TYR A 58 -14.15 20.92 -17.26
N ALA A 59 -12.83 21.04 -17.24
CA ALA A 59 -12.08 22.01 -18.03
C ALA A 59 -12.19 21.80 -19.55
N ASN A 60 -12.77 20.67 -20.01
CA ASN A 60 -13.10 20.38 -21.42
C ASN A 60 -11.96 20.69 -22.42
N LEU A 61 -10.72 20.49 -21.98
CA LEU A 61 -9.52 20.87 -22.74
C LEU A 61 -9.42 20.03 -24.02
N GLN A 62 -9.59 20.64 -25.19
CA GLN A 62 -9.55 19.91 -26.47
C GLN A 62 -8.11 19.61 -26.92
N GLY A 63 -7.91 18.45 -27.56
CA GLY A 63 -6.62 18.02 -28.13
C GLY A 63 -5.75 17.18 -27.17
N TYR A 64 -4.43 17.26 -27.36
CA TYR A 64 -3.42 16.48 -26.62
C TYR A 64 -3.44 16.69 -25.11
N LEU A 65 -3.93 17.85 -24.66
CA LEU A 65 -4.00 18.19 -23.24
C LEU A 65 -4.94 17.25 -22.47
N ARG A 66 -6.06 16.82 -23.08
CA ARG A 66 -6.97 15.81 -22.50
C ARG A 66 -6.31 14.45 -22.35
N TRP A 67 -5.60 14.01 -23.39
CA TRP A 67 -4.88 12.74 -23.37
C TRP A 67 -3.80 12.71 -22.29
N GLY A 68 -2.99 13.77 -22.18
CA GLY A 68 -1.95 13.88 -21.16
C GLY A 68 -2.53 13.90 -19.74
N LEU A 69 -3.58 14.69 -19.51
CA LEU A 69 -4.21 14.79 -18.20
C LEU A 69 -4.85 13.46 -17.76
N ILE A 70 -5.55 12.74 -18.64
CA ILE A 70 -6.13 11.42 -18.33
C ILE A 70 -5.03 10.44 -17.94
N LEU A 71 -3.92 10.41 -18.69
CA LEU A 71 -2.78 9.54 -18.41
C LEU A 71 -2.11 9.88 -17.07
N VAL A 72 -1.85 11.16 -16.82
CA VAL A 72 -1.24 11.63 -15.56
C VAL A 72 -2.13 11.30 -14.37
N LEU A 73 -3.44 11.53 -14.48
CA LEU A 73 -4.39 11.19 -13.42
C LEU A 73 -4.50 9.69 -13.18
N MET A 74 -4.44 8.88 -14.24
CA MET A 74 -4.44 7.42 -14.15
C MET A 74 -3.19 6.91 -13.42
N VAL A 75 -2.00 7.38 -13.82
CA VAL A 75 -0.74 6.98 -13.18
C VAL A 75 -0.66 7.52 -11.75
N ALA A 76 -1.08 8.76 -11.50
CA ALA A 76 -1.07 9.35 -10.16
C ALA A 76 -1.94 8.55 -9.19
N LYS A 77 -3.16 8.15 -9.61
CA LYS A 77 -4.07 7.37 -8.76
C LYS A 77 -3.54 5.97 -8.49
N ALA A 78 -3.05 5.29 -9.53
CA ALA A 78 -2.48 3.95 -9.40
C ALA A 78 -1.18 3.97 -8.56
N GLY A 79 -0.30 4.93 -8.82
CA GLY A 79 0.95 5.13 -8.10
C GLY A 79 0.74 5.48 -6.63
N LEU A 80 -0.30 6.25 -6.31
CA LEU A 80 -0.65 6.55 -4.92
C LEU A 80 -1.14 5.31 -4.16
N ILE A 81 -1.97 4.49 -4.81
CA ILE A 81 -2.43 3.22 -4.24
C ILE A 81 -1.24 2.28 -4.01
N VAL A 82 -0.33 2.18 -4.99
CA VAL A 82 0.89 1.37 -4.90
C VAL A 82 1.80 1.88 -3.79
N ALA A 83 2.12 3.18 -3.74
CA ALA A 83 3.00 3.75 -2.74
C ALA A 83 2.49 3.52 -1.32
N ILE A 84 1.18 3.59 -1.10
CA ILE A 84 0.58 3.42 0.23
C ILE A 84 0.45 1.95 0.59
N PHE A 85 -0.08 1.10 -0.29
CA PHE A 85 -0.26 -0.31 0.03
C PHE A 85 1.05 -1.10 0.01
N MET A 86 2.09 -0.60 -0.66
CA MET A 86 3.37 -1.32 -0.82
C MET A 86 4.54 -0.74 -0.02
N HIS A 87 4.37 0.33 0.77
CA HIS A 87 5.47 0.88 1.57
C HIS A 87 6.05 -0.10 2.61
N MET A 88 5.26 -1.03 3.16
CA MET A 88 5.81 -2.14 3.97
C MET A 88 6.35 -3.25 3.06
N ARG A 89 7.26 -4.09 3.53
CA ARG A 89 7.91 -5.30 2.93
C ARG A 89 8.68 -5.11 1.61
N TRP A 90 9.95 -5.47 1.73
CA TRP A 90 11.07 -5.26 0.84
C TRP A 90 11.19 -6.30 -0.30
N GLU A 91 10.33 -7.32 -0.37
CA GLU A 91 10.35 -8.35 -1.44
C GLU A 91 9.50 -7.99 -2.67
N ARG A 92 8.68 -6.93 -2.59
CA ARG A 92 7.66 -6.61 -3.59
C ARG A 92 7.98 -5.42 -4.48
N LEU A 93 9.11 -4.74 -4.27
CA LEU A 93 9.61 -3.72 -5.20
C LEU A 93 9.85 -4.31 -6.60
N ALA A 94 10.30 -5.57 -6.68
CA ALA A 94 10.45 -6.29 -7.94
C ALA A 94 9.10 -6.52 -8.66
N LEU A 95 8.03 -6.82 -7.93
CA LEU A 95 6.68 -6.97 -8.49
C LEU A 95 6.07 -5.63 -8.93
N VAL A 96 6.36 -4.53 -8.20
CA VAL A 96 5.98 -3.18 -8.65
C VAL A 96 6.66 -2.85 -9.95
N TYR A 97 7.99 -3.00 -10.01
CA TYR A 97 8.72 -2.73 -11.24
C TYR A 97 8.22 -3.64 -12.36
N ALA A 98 7.94 -4.92 -12.12
CA ALA A 98 7.38 -5.81 -13.13
C ALA A 98 6.01 -5.37 -13.68
N ILE A 99 5.16 -4.70 -12.89
CA ILE A 99 3.84 -4.21 -13.31
C ILE A 99 3.87 -2.78 -13.83
N LEU A 100 4.79 -1.94 -13.33
CA LEU A 100 4.89 -0.51 -13.67
C LEU A 100 5.82 -0.26 -14.86
N VAL A 101 6.85 -1.10 -15.04
CA VAL A 101 7.76 -1.02 -16.18
C VAL A 101 7.06 -1.27 -17.52
N PRO A 102 6.15 -2.25 -17.69
CA PRO A 102 5.47 -2.45 -18.97
C PRO A 102 4.63 -1.23 -19.41
N PRO A 103 3.77 -0.63 -18.57
CA PRO A 103 3.08 0.62 -18.90
C PRO A 103 4.04 1.77 -19.21
N LEU A 104 5.12 1.90 -18.44
CA LEU A 104 6.10 2.97 -18.63
C LEU A 104 6.86 2.81 -19.96
N ALA A 105 7.27 1.59 -20.30
CA ALA A 105 7.94 1.28 -21.57
C ALA A 105 7.02 1.56 -22.76
N LEU A 106 5.73 1.19 -22.66
CA LEU A 106 4.73 1.52 -23.67
C LEU A 106 4.53 3.03 -23.79
N LEU A 107 4.53 3.78 -22.69
CA LEU A 107 4.44 5.24 -22.71
C LEU A 107 5.65 5.88 -23.40
N VAL A 108 6.86 5.40 -23.13
CA VAL A 108 8.07 5.86 -23.80
C VAL A 108 8.01 5.56 -25.29
N LEU A 109 7.63 4.34 -25.67
CA LEU A 109 7.48 3.96 -27.07
C LEU A 109 6.42 4.80 -27.80
N MET A 110 5.26 4.99 -27.17
CA MET A 110 4.19 5.84 -27.68
C MET A 110 4.66 7.29 -27.86
N SER A 111 5.41 7.83 -26.89
CA SER A 111 5.95 9.20 -26.96
C SER A 111 7.00 9.36 -28.06
N LEU A 112 7.85 8.35 -28.25
CA LEU A 112 8.85 8.32 -29.32
C LEU A 112 8.16 8.29 -30.70
N MET A 113 7.15 7.43 -30.86
CA MET A 113 6.36 7.34 -32.10
C MET A 113 5.55 8.61 -32.38
N ALA A 114 5.03 9.25 -31.34
CA ALA A 114 4.38 10.56 -31.49
C ALA A 114 5.37 11.62 -32.00
N SER A 115 6.60 11.65 -31.45
CA SER A 115 7.63 12.59 -31.88
C SER A 115 8.06 12.35 -33.33
N GLU A 116 8.28 11.09 -33.74
CA GLU A 116 8.58 10.70 -35.13
C GLU A 116 7.46 11.10 -36.11
N ALA A 117 6.19 10.97 -35.69
CA ALA A 117 5.04 11.38 -36.49
C ALA A 117 5.03 12.90 -36.74
N ASP A 118 5.37 13.71 -35.74
CA ASP A 118 5.52 15.16 -35.88
C ASP A 118 6.68 15.53 -36.82
N PHE A 119 7.85 14.88 -36.69
CA PHE A 119 8.98 15.10 -37.60
C PHE A 119 8.64 14.76 -39.05
N THR A 120 7.91 13.67 -39.27
CA THR A 120 7.45 13.26 -40.61
C THR A 120 6.44 14.27 -41.17
N PHE A 121 5.55 14.78 -40.32
CA PHE A 121 4.57 15.80 -40.72
C PHE A 121 5.22 17.12 -41.12
N VAL A 122 6.19 17.60 -40.33
CA VAL A 122 6.94 18.84 -40.63
C VAL A 122 7.78 18.70 -41.89
N THR A 123 8.50 17.59 -42.05
CA THR A 123 9.34 17.35 -43.24
C THR A 123 8.50 17.28 -44.51
N ARG A 124 7.32 16.66 -44.43
CA ARG A 124 6.36 16.62 -45.54
C ARG A 124 5.85 18.01 -45.91
N LEU A 125 5.53 18.86 -44.93
CA LEU A 125 5.10 20.23 -45.16
C LEU A 125 6.21 21.11 -45.75
N ALA A 126 7.47 20.87 -45.35
CA ALA A 126 8.65 21.57 -45.85
C ALA A 126 9.03 21.14 -47.28
N HIS A 127 8.69 19.93 -47.71
CA HIS A 127 9.01 19.40 -49.04
C HIS A 127 7.89 19.64 -50.09
N PHE A 128 6.64 19.82 -49.66
CA PHE A 128 5.49 20.13 -50.53
C PHE A 128 5.15 21.64 -50.62
N ARG A 129 6.11 22.51 -50.31
CA ARG A 129 6.09 23.95 -50.67
C ARG A 129 7.02 24.16 -51.87
#